data_AF-A0A356X1E1-F1
#
_entry.id   AF-A0A356X1E1-F1
#
_cell.length_a   1.000
_cell.length_b   1.000
_cell.length_c   1.000
_cell.angle_alpha   90.00
_cell.angle_beta   90.00
_cell.angle_gamma   90.00
#
_symmetry.space_group_name_H-M   'P 1'
#
loop_
_entity.id
_entity.type
_entity.pdbx_description
1 polymer ?
#
loop_
_entity_poly.entity_id
_entity_poly.type
_entity_poly.pdbx_seq_one_letter_code
_entity_poly.pdbx_strand_id
1 'polypeptide(L)'
;QHFDGAPDKAPVIIPCELIDKNGDNLKKYVLQYADLWDTDAEFKEWIEKHITFCNTLVDRIVPGFPRENLKEIHKEIGYDDQLVVNGEFFHLWVIEGPESIQDNLPFDKAGLNVKFVDDLSIYR
;
A
#
# COMPACT_ATOMS: atom_id res chain seq x y z
N GLN A 1 11.38 -4.11 -20.75
CA GLN A 1 12.32 -2.98 -20.89
C GLN A 1 13.16 -2.94 -19.62
N HIS A 2 14.47 -2.69 -19.73
CA HIS A 2 15.35 -2.44 -18.58
C HIS A 2 15.54 -0.92 -18.46
N PHE A 3 15.54 -0.38 -17.24
CA PHE A 3 15.61 1.07 -17.00
C PHE A 3 16.98 1.55 -16.49
N ASP A 4 17.98 0.66 -16.41
CA ASP A 4 19.37 0.99 -16.04
C ASP A 4 19.51 1.86 -14.77
N GLY A 5 18.66 1.62 -13.76
CA GLY A 5 18.68 2.41 -12.52
C GLY A 5 18.25 3.88 -12.71
N ALA A 6 17.43 4.19 -13.71
CA ALA A 6 16.95 5.56 -13.93
C ALA A 6 16.13 6.08 -12.73
N PRO A 7 16.51 7.22 -12.10
CA PRO A 7 15.80 7.79 -10.96
C PRO A 7 14.32 8.10 -11.21
N ASP A 8 13.98 8.54 -12.42
CA ASP A 8 12.61 8.87 -12.83
C ASP A 8 11.72 7.63 -13.07
N LYS A 9 12.30 6.43 -12.94
CA LYS A 9 11.62 5.13 -13.01
C LYS A 9 11.55 4.44 -11.66
N ALA A 10 12.01 5.08 -10.59
CA ALA A 10 11.93 4.50 -9.26
C ALA A 10 10.47 4.38 -8.80
N PRO A 11 10.07 3.23 -8.24
CA PRO A 11 8.72 3.05 -7.73
C PRO A 11 8.49 3.81 -6.44
N VAL A 12 7.22 4.13 -6.19
CA VAL A 12 6.71 4.45 -4.85
C VAL A 12 6.13 3.17 -4.27
N ILE A 13 6.54 2.82 -3.06
CA ILE A 13 6.11 1.62 -2.34
C ILE A 13 5.23 2.06 -1.19
N ILE A 14 3.97 1.60 -1.21
CA ILE A 14 2.95 1.92 -0.23
C ILE A 14 2.48 0.59 0.41
N PRO A 15 3.16 0.11 1.46
CA PRO A 15 2.71 -1.07 2.20
C PRO A 15 1.34 -0.83 2.85
N CYS A 16 0.57 -1.90 3.05
CA CYS A 16 -0.78 -1.83 3.62
C CYS A 16 -0.94 -2.74 4.84
N GLU A 17 0.15 -3.29 5.36
CA GLU A 17 0.15 -4.09 6.57
C GLU A 17 -0.07 -3.18 7.79
N LEU A 18 -0.87 -3.66 8.75
CA LEU A 18 -1.14 -2.97 10.02
C LEU A 18 0.04 -3.16 10.99
N ILE A 19 1.19 -2.61 10.62
CA ILE A 19 2.44 -2.65 11.38
C ILE A 19 2.92 -1.22 11.59
N ASP A 20 3.48 -0.94 12.77
CA ASP A 20 4.12 0.34 13.05
C ASP A 20 5.23 0.63 12.02
N LYS A 21 5.20 1.79 11.37
CA LYS A 21 6.24 2.26 10.44
C LYS A 21 6.50 1.21 9.37
N ASN A 22 5.41 0.73 8.75
CA ASN A 22 5.45 -0.35 7.78
C ASN A 22 6.33 -0.01 6.56
N GLY A 23 6.36 1.25 6.13
CA GLY A 23 7.27 1.76 5.09
C GLY A 23 8.73 1.66 5.49
N ASP A 24 9.09 2.20 6.67
CA ASP A 24 10.47 2.17 7.17
C ASP A 24 10.95 0.73 7.42
N ASN A 25 10.09 -0.10 8.00
CA ASN A 25 10.39 -1.52 8.23
C ASN A 25 10.58 -2.28 6.93
N LEU A 26 9.73 -2.04 5.92
CA LEU A 26 9.90 -2.65 4.60
C LEU A 26 11.21 -2.21 3.94
N LYS A 27 11.53 -0.91 3.96
CA LYS A 27 12.82 -0.40 3.44
C LYS A 27 14.01 -1.08 4.11
N LYS A 28 13.99 -1.17 5.44
CA LYS A 28 15.02 -1.85 6.23
C LYS A 28 15.19 -3.31 5.79
N TYR A 29 14.11 -4.07 5.67
CA TYR A 29 14.21 -5.48 5.27
C TYR A 29 14.66 -5.64 3.82
N VAL A 30 14.19 -4.79 2.90
CA VAL A 30 14.66 -4.79 1.50
C VAL A 30 16.18 -4.59 1.43
N LEU A 31 16.73 -3.63 2.18
CA LEU A 31 18.19 -3.41 2.22
C LEU A 31 18.93 -4.58 2.88
N GLN A 32 18.36 -5.20 3.92
CA GLN A 32 18.95 -6.41 4.52
C GLN A 32 19.00 -7.58 3.55
N TYR A 33 17.96 -7.78 2.74
CA TYR A 33 17.97 -8.82 1.70
C TYR A 33 18.97 -8.48 0.59
N ALA A 34 19.12 -7.20 0.24
CA ALA A 34 20.13 -6.74 -0.71
C ALA A 34 21.55 -7.09 -0.22
N ASP A 35 21.83 -6.94 1.08
CA ASP A 35 23.08 -7.39 1.69
C ASP A 35 23.22 -8.92 1.70
N LEU A 36 22.16 -9.64 2.09
CA LEU A 36 22.17 -11.11 2.17
C LEU A 36 22.41 -11.77 0.80
N TRP A 37 21.94 -11.14 -0.27
CA TRP A 37 22.10 -11.62 -1.64
C TRP A 37 23.36 -11.09 -2.34
N ASP A 38 24.21 -10.37 -1.61
CA ASP A 38 25.48 -9.82 -2.11
C ASP A 38 25.27 -8.95 -3.37
N THR A 39 24.22 -8.12 -3.34
CA THR A 39 23.94 -7.18 -4.43
C THR A 39 24.93 -6.01 -4.44
N ASP A 40 25.11 -5.42 -5.63
CA ASP A 40 26.06 -4.31 -5.82
C ASP A 40 25.73 -3.10 -4.94
N ALA A 41 26.77 -2.37 -4.54
CA ALA A 41 26.60 -1.16 -3.72
C ALA A 41 25.72 -0.10 -4.41
N GLU A 42 25.85 0.05 -5.73
CA GLU A 42 25.05 0.96 -6.54
C GLU A 42 23.55 0.65 -6.46
N PHE A 43 23.17 -0.63 -6.34
CA PHE A 43 21.77 -1.04 -6.22
C PHE A 43 21.18 -0.59 -4.88
N LYS A 44 21.91 -0.79 -3.78
CA LYS A 44 21.48 -0.35 -2.45
C LYS A 44 21.37 1.17 -2.37
N GLU A 45 22.37 1.88 -2.89
CA GLU A 45 22.37 3.33 -2.96
C GLU A 45 21.17 3.85 -3.78
N TRP A 46 20.83 3.16 -4.87
CA TRP A 46 19.67 3.49 -5.68
C TRP A 46 18.35 3.33 -4.92
N ILE A 47 18.18 2.22 -4.18
CA ILE A 47 17.02 2.00 -3.31
C ILE A 47 16.91 3.13 -2.27
N GLU A 48 18.02 3.46 -1.61
CA GLU A 48 18.02 4.45 -0.54
C GLU A 48 17.65 5.85 -1.02
N LYS A 49 18.13 6.24 -2.21
CA LYS A 49 17.99 7.59 -2.76
C LYS A 49 16.73 7.81 -3.59
N HIS A 50 16.25 6.79 -4.29
CA HIS A 50 15.24 6.98 -5.34
C HIS A 50 13.90 6.30 -5.05
N ILE A 51 13.89 5.21 -4.28
CA ILE A 51 12.63 4.55 -3.92
C ILE A 51 12.00 5.26 -2.72
N THR A 52 10.75 5.68 -2.89
CA THR A 52 9.96 6.22 -1.78
C THR A 52 9.21 5.08 -1.10
N PHE A 53 9.39 4.94 0.22
CA PHE A 53 8.63 4.00 1.05
C PHE A 53 7.71 4.82 1.96
N CYS A 54 6.40 4.68 1.76
CA CYS A 54 5.40 5.40 2.55
C CYS A 54 5.06 4.63 3.80
N ASN A 55 4.89 5.32 4.93
CA ASN A 55 4.20 4.70 6.07
C ASN A 55 2.70 4.89 5.90
N THR A 56 1.92 3.89 6.31
CA THR A 56 0.47 3.97 6.21
C THR A 56 -0.24 3.54 7.49
N LEU A 57 -1.46 4.03 7.63
CA LEU A 57 -2.48 3.46 8.51
C LEU A 57 -3.65 3.00 7.63
N VAL A 58 -3.99 1.72 7.70
CA VAL A 58 -5.18 1.18 7.04
C VAL A 58 -6.18 0.75 8.10
N ASP A 59 -7.46 1.01 7.85
CA ASP A 59 -8.53 0.54 8.72
C ASP A 59 -9.78 0.21 7.91
N ARG A 60 -10.18 -1.06 7.95
CA ARG A 60 -11.44 -1.59 7.43
C ARG A 60 -11.60 -3.03 7.88
N ILE A 61 -12.72 -3.36 8.51
CA ILE A 61 -13.07 -4.73 8.84
C ILE A 61 -13.48 -5.49 7.56
N VAL A 62 -12.76 -6.56 7.27
CA VAL A 62 -13.01 -7.51 6.17
C VAL A 62 -13.01 -8.93 6.75
N PRO A 63 -14.18 -9.51 7.09
CA PRO A 63 -14.28 -10.81 7.78
C PRO A 63 -13.91 -12.02 6.90
N GLY A 64 -13.63 -11.80 5.62
CA GLY A 64 -13.23 -12.83 4.66
C GLY A 64 -14.39 -13.31 3.78
N PHE A 65 -14.25 -14.51 3.22
CA PHE A 65 -15.23 -15.03 2.25
C PHE A 65 -16.59 -15.33 2.92
N PRO A 66 -17.70 -14.74 2.47
CA PRO A 66 -18.98 -14.76 3.18
C PRO A 66 -19.78 -16.06 2.94
N ARG A 67 -19.31 -17.17 3.50
CA ARG A 67 -19.90 -18.52 3.29
C ARG A 67 -21.38 -18.62 3.67
N GLU A 68 -21.78 -17.93 4.74
CA GLU A 68 -23.13 -18.04 5.30
C GLU A 68 -24.20 -17.39 4.42
N ASN A 69 -23.86 -16.29 3.74
CA ASN A 69 -24.80 -15.47 2.98
C ASN A 69 -24.50 -15.45 1.46
N LEU A 70 -23.68 -16.39 0.98
CA LEU A 70 -23.16 -16.37 -0.39
C LEU A 70 -24.29 -16.46 -1.43
N LYS A 71 -25.32 -17.26 -1.16
CA LYS A 71 -26.47 -17.43 -2.08
C LYS A 71 -27.28 -16.14 -2.21
N GLU A 72 -27.48 -15.45 -1.09
CA GLU A 72 -28.16 -14.17 -1.03
C GLU A 72 -27.37 -13.11 -1.81
N ILE A 73 -26.06 -13.07 -1.61
CA ILE A 73 -25.16 -12.16 -2.34
C ILE A 73 -25.17 -12.44 -3.84
N HIS A 74 -25.01 -13.70 -4.27
CA HIS A 74 -25.08 -14.08 -5.69
C HIS A 74 -26.41 -13.71 -6.34
N LYS A 75 -27.51 -13.84 -5.59
CA LYS A 75 -28.83 -13.40 -6.05
C LYS A 75 -28.92 -11.88 -6.20
N GLU A 76 -28.31 -11.12 -5.29
CA GLU A 76 -28.28 -9.66 -5.33
C GLU A 76 -27.43 -9.12 -6.50
N ILE A 77 -26.22 -9.66 -6.68
CA ILE A 77 -25.30 -9.23 -7.74
C ILE A 77 -25.62 -9.83 -9.12
N GLY A 78 -26.41 -10.91 -9.17
CA GLY A 78 -26.92 -11.53 -10.39
C GLY A 78 -25.98 -12.51 -11.10
N TYR A 79 -24.86 -12.88 -10.47
CA TYR A 79 -23.90 -13.86 -10.99
C TYR A 79 -23.19 -14.63 -9.86
N ASP A 80 -22.61 -15.78 -10.23
CA ASP A 80 -21.80 -16.61 -9.32
C ASP A 80 -20.37 -16.05 -9.27
N ASP A 81 -20.06 -15.33 -8.20
CA ASP A 81 -18.73 -14.82 -7.90
C ASP A 81 -18.02 -15.77 -6.92
N GLN A 82 -16.89 -16.33 -7.34
CA GLN A 82 -16.07 -17.25 -6.53
C GLN A 82 -15.06 -16.51 -5.64
N LEU A 83 -14.96 -15.18 -5.77
CA LEU A 83 -13.99 -14.32 -5.09
C LEU A 83 -14.70 -13.22 -4.27
N VAL A 84 -15.93 -13.46 -3.82
CA VAL A 84 -16.68 -12.51 -3.00
C VAL A 84 -15.88 -12.12 -1.75
N VAL A 85 -15.75 -10.82 -1.55
CA VAL A 85 -15.27 -10.20 -0.32
C VAL A 85 -16.35 -9.24 0.17
N ASN A 86 -16.78 -9.40 1.41
CA ASN A 86 -17.57 -8.39 2.10
C ASN A 86 -16.70 -7.65 3.11
N GLY A 87 -17.08 -6.42 3.41
CA GLY A 87 -16.44 -5.61 4.43
C GLY A 87 -17.44 -4.57 4.91
N GLU A 88 -17.12 -3.92 6.02
CA GLU A 88 -17.95 -2.82 6.49
C GLU A 88 -17.90 -1.62 5.51
N PHE A 89 -18.83 -0.68 5.70
CA PHE A 89 -18.87 0.56 4.94
C PHE A 89 -17.75 1.53 5.32
N PHE A 90 -17.37 1.56 6.60
CA PHE A 90 -16.27 2.38 7.06
C PHE A 90 -14.97 1.91 6.42
N HIS A 91 -14.14 2.87 6.03
CA HIS A 91 -12.76 2.62 5.67
C HIS A 91 -11.93 3.87 5.94
N LEU A 92 -10.65 3.71 6.20
CA LEU A 92 -9.67 4.78 6.32
C LEU A 92 -8.34 4.31 5.73
N TRP A 93 -7.69 5.19 4.97
CA TRP A 93 -6.31 5.00 4.57
C TRP A 93 -5.54 6.30 4.74
N VAL A 94 -4.59 6.34 5.67
CA VAL A 94 -3.69 7.48 5.84
C VAL A 94 -2.34 7.10 5.24
N ILE A 95 -1.80 7.96 4.39
CA ILE A 95 -0.53 7.76 3.68
C ILE A 95 0.40 8.92 4.05
N GLU A 96 1.52 8.59 4.68
CA GLU A 96 2.61 9.52 4.95
C GLU A 96 3.63 9.44 3.81
N GLY A 97 3.84 10.57 3.11
CA GLY A 97 4.73 10.63 1.96
C GLY A 97 4.63 11.95 1.19
N PRO A 98 5.43 12.13 0.13
CA PRO A 98 5.45 13.37 -0.65
C PRO A 98 4.12 13.67 -1.34
N GLU A 99 3.79 14.96 -1.48
CA GLU A 99 2.56 15.47 -2.12
C GLU A 99 2.31 14.87 -3.52
N SER A 100 3.38 14.58 -4.27
CA SER A 100 3.32 13.92 -5.58
C SER A 100 2.54 12.59 -5.59
N ILE A 101 2.39 11.91 -4.45
CA ILE A 101 1.60 10.68 -4.34
C ILE A 101 0.12 11.00 -4.54
N GLN A 102 -0.38 12.08 -3.94
CA GLN A 102 -1.76 12.52 -4.11
C GLN A 102 -2.07 12.89 -5.56
N ASP A 103 -1.11 13.48 -6.27
CA ASP A 103 -1.26 13.81 -7.69
C ASP A 103 -1.37 12.56 -8.57
N ASN A 104 -0.56 11.53 -8.29
CA ASN A 104 -0.56 10.27 -9.04
C ASN A 104 -1.71 9.33 -8.66
N LEU A 105 -2.15 9.37 -7.40
CA LEU A 105 -3.20 8.53 -6.82
C LEU A 105 -4.24 9.41 -6.11
N PRO A 106 -5.08 10.17 -6.86
CA PRO A 106 -6.02 11.12 -6.29
C PRO A 106 -7.27 10.45 -5.71
N PHE A 107 -7.07 9.55 -4.74
CA PHE A 107 -8.15 8.78 -4.11
C PHE A 107 -9.12 9.67 -3.31
N ASP A 108 -8.62 10.76 -2.74
CA ASP A 108 -9.43 11.82 -2.11
C ASP A 108 -10.45 12.41 -3.09
N LYS A 109 -10.04 12.62 -4.35
CA LYS A 109 -10.93 13.12 -5.42
C LYS A 109 -11.94 12.06 -5.90
N ALA A 110 -11.70 10.78 -5.62
CA ALA A 110 -12.62 9.68 -5.88
C ALA A 110 -13.70 9.52 -4.78
N GLY A 111 -13.72 10.41 -3.76
CA GLY A 111 -14.65 10.33 -2.63
C GLY A 111 -14.30 9.25 -1.61
N LEU A 112 -13.09 8.70 -1.68
CA LEU A 112 -12.57 7.73 -0.72
C LEU A 112 -12.05 8.46 0.52
N ASN A 113 -12.24 7.89 1.70
CA ASN A 113 -11.63 8.38 2.95
C ASN A 113 -10.13 8.06 3.01
N VAL A 114 -9.36 8.77 2.17
CA VAL A 114 -7.91 8.71 2.10
C VAL A 114 -7.33 10.06 2.52
N LYS A 115 -6.29 10.03 3.35
CA LYS A 115 -5.61 11.23 3.86
C LYS A 115 -4.13 11.16 3.53
N PHE A 116 -3.62 12.19 2.86
CA PHE A 116 -2.19 12.40 2.65
C PHE A 116 -1.68 13.35 3.72
N VAL A 117 -0.62 12.97 4.42
CA VAL A 117 -0.11 13.70 5.58
C VAL A 117 1.41 13.72 5.60
N ASP A 118 1.98 14.71 6.27
CA ASP A 118 3.42 14.79 6.51
C ASP A 118 3.87 14.00 7.75
N ASP A 119 2.94 13.72 8.67
CA ASP A 119 3.20 13.01 9.93
C ASP A 119 2.03 12.06 10.26
N LEU A 120 2.29 10.76 10.20
CA LEU A 120 1.31 9.71 10.49
C LEU A 120 0.98 9.60 11.99
N SER A 121 1.86 10.09 12.88
CA SER A 121 1.77 9.83 14.32
C SER A 121 0.50 10.38 14.98
N ILE A 122 -0.13 11.38 14.37
CA ILE A 122 -1.38 12.02 14.83
C ILE A 122 -2.60 11.09 14.73
N TYR A 123 -2.54 10.09 13.84
CA TYR A 123 -3.64 9.17 13.57
C TYR A 123 -3.56 7.86 14.34
N ARG A 124 -2.60 7.74 15.25
CA ARG A 124 -2.41 6.55 16.09
C ARG A 124 -2.87 6.73 17.52
#